data_AF-A0A9X5KVN0-F1
#
_entry.id   AF-A0A9X5KVN0-F1
#
_cell.length_a   1.000
_cell.length_b   1.000
_cell.length_c   1.000
_cell.angle_alpha   90.00
_cell.angle_beta   90.00
_cell.angle_gamma   90.00
#
_symmetry.space_group_name_H-M   'P 1'
#
loop_
_entity.id
_entity.type
_entity.pdbx_description
1 polymer ?
#
loop_
_entity_poly.entity_id
_entity_poly.type
_entity_poly.pdbx_seq_one_letter_code
_entity_poly.pdbx_strand_id
1 'polypeptide(L)' 'MEAIARALVLACKHIDGRHPFENDDDVAALEAIAAELNDASDAERNCLVEAAKKLGVDSWAEEMGII' A
#
# COMPACT_ATOMS: atom_id res chain seq x y z
N MET A 1 -1.76 13.77 3.32
CA MET A 1 -1.84 12.39 3.82
C MET A 1 -3.07 11.68 3.22
N GLU A 2 -3.47 12.06 2.00
CA GLU A 2 -4.68 11.53 1.35
C GLU A 2 -4.36 10.27 0.56
N ALA A 3 -3.27 10.29 -0.22
CA ALA A 3 -2.82 9.17 -1.04
C ALA A 3 -2.57 7.89 -0.23
N ILE A 4 -1.85 8.01 0.90
CA ILE A 4 -1.61 6.88 1.81
C ILE A 4 -2.91 6.38 2.45
N ALA A 5 -3.80 7.29 2.85
CA ALA A 5 -5.07 6.91 3.45
C ALA A 5 -5.95 6.15 2.44
N ARG A 6 -5.97 6.58 1.18
CA ARG A 6 -6.66 5.89 0.08
C ARG A 6 -6.06 4.51 -0.19
N ALA A 7 -4.73 4.42 -0.27
CA ALA A 7 -4.02 3.15 -0.41
C ALA A 7 -4.36 2.17 0.74
N LEU A 8 -4.41 2.66 1.98
CA LEU A 8 -4.79 1.87 3.15
C LEU A 8 -6.24 1.39 3.09
N VAL A 9 -7.17 2.26 2.67
CA VAL A 9 -8.58 1.90 2.48
C VAL A 9 -8.75 0.83 1.41
N LEU A 10 -8.03 0.94 0.29
CA LEU A 10 -8.02 -0.07 -0.77
C LEU A 10 -7.49 -1.42 -0.27
N ALA A 11 -6.37 -1.40 0.47
CA ALA A 11 -5.80 -2.61 1.09
C ALA A 11 -6.76 -3.26 2.09
N CYS A 12 -7.39 -2.48 2.98
CA CYS A 12 -8.35 -3.00 3.95
C CYS A 12 -9.60 -3.59 3.26
N LYS A 13 -10.14 -2.91 2.23
CA LYS A 13 -11.28 -3.40 1.45
C LYS A 13 -10.95 -4.72 0.76
N HIS A 14 -9.73 -4.84 0.23
CA HIS A 14 -9.27 -6.06 -0.42
C HIS A 14 -9.13 -7.22 0.58
N ILE A 15 -8.58 -6.96 1.78
CA ILE A 15 -8.46 -7.97 2.85
C ILE A 15 -9.84 -8.45 3.33
N ASP A 16 -10.80 -7.53 3.50
CA ASP A 16 -12.16 -7.81 3.95
C ASP A 16 -12.99 -8.56 2.89
N GLY A 17 -12.68 -8.32 1.61
CA GLY A 17 -13.32 -8.97 0.47
C GLY A 17 -12.79 -10.36 0.11
N ARG A 18 -11.74 -10.87 0.79
CA ARG A 18 -11.10 -12.16 0.45
C ARG A 18 -12.07 -13.34 0.56
N HIS A 19 -12.73 -13.66 -0.56
CA HIS A 19 -13.18 -15.01 -0.87
C HIS A 19 -12.01 -15.80 -1.45
N PRO A 20 -11.87 -17.10 -1.14
CA PRO A 20 -10.62 -17.84 -1.32
C PRO A 20 -10.19 -18.15 -2.78
N PHE A 21 -10.76 -17.54 -3.83
CA PHE A 21 -10.64 -18.12 -5.18
C PHE A 21 -10.52 -17.18 -6.40
N GLU A 22 -10.32 -15.86 -6.28
CA GLU A 22 -10.20 -14.99 -7.46
C GLU A 22 -8.87 -14.20 -7.50
N ASN A 23 -7.84 -14.83 -8.09
CA ASN A 23 -6.48 -14.29 -8.25
C ASN A 23 -6.41 -13.00 -9.10
N ASP A 24 -7.36 -12.81 -10.02
CA ASP A 24 -7.35 -11.64 -10.92
C ASP A 24 -7.73 -10.35 -10.17
N ASP A 25 -8.55 -10.45 -9.13
CA ASP A 25 -8.94 -9.30 -8.29
C ASP A 25 -7.81 -8.86 -7.34
N ASP A 26 -6.90 -9.77 -6.98
CA ASP A 26 -5.71 -9.47 -6.18
C ASP A 26 -4.75 -8.56 -6.94
N VAL A 27 -4.51 -8.85 -8.23
CA VAL A 27 -3.63 -8.04 -9.07
C VAL A 27 -4.20 -6.63 -9.28
N ALA A 28 -5.49 -6.52 -9.61
CA ALA A 28 -6.14 -5.22 -9.81
C ALA A 28 -6.16 -4.36 -8.53
N ALA A 29 -6.34 -4.98 -7.36
CA ALA A 29 -6.27 -4.28 -6.09
C ALA A 29 -4.85 -3.78 -5.79
N LEU A 30 -3.83 -4.58 -6.07
CA LEU A 30 -2.43 -4.19 -5.91
C LEU A 30 -2.03 -3.06 -6.86
N GLU A 31 -2.50 -3.08 -8.11
CA GLU A 31 -2.28 -1.99 -9.08
C GLU A 31 -2.93 -0.67 -8.60
N ALA A 32 -4.15 -0.74 -8.06
CA ALA A 32 -4.82 0.45 -7.53
C ALA A 32 -4.10 1.02 -6.29
N ILE A 33 -3.60 0.15 -5.40
CA ILE A 33 -2.80 0.56 -4.24
C ILE A 33 -1.49 1.21 -4.70
N ALA A 34 -0.80 0.61 -5.67
CA ALA A 34 0.45 1.14 -6.21
C ALA A 34 0.24 2.52 -6.89
N ALA A 35 -0.87 2.70 -7.61
CA ALA A 35 -1.19 3.97 -8.25
C ALA A 35 -1.38 5.10 -7.22
N GLU A 36 -2.10 4.85 -6.14
CA GLU A 36 -2.28 5.82 -5.04
C GLU A 36 -0.96 6.10 -4.32
N LEU A 37 -0.14 5.07 -4.05
CA LEU A 37 1.19 5.26 -3.45
C LEU A 37 2.15 6.06 -4.36
N ASN A 38 2.02 5.92 -5.67
CA ASN A 38 2.82 6.71 -6.62
C ASN A 38 2.38 8.18 -6.69
N ASP A 39 1.12 8.49 -6.41
CA ASP A 39 0.65 9.89 -6.32
C ASP A 39 0.99 10.54 -4.96
N ALA A 40 1.45 9.75 -3.98
CA ALA A 40 1.84 10.25 -2.68
C ALA A 40 3.03 11.20 -2.77
N SER A 41 2.91 12.35 -2.09
CA SER A 41 3.99 13.33 -1.94
C SER A 41 5.19 12.76 -1.19
N ASP A 42 6.38 13.36 -1.36
CA ASP A 42 7.59 12.95 -0.63
C ASP A 42 7.41 12.94 0.89
N ALA A 43 6.64 13.91 1.42
CA ALA A 43 6.31 13.98 2.84
C ALA A 43 5.45 12.80 3.30
N GLU A 44 4.52 12.35 2.46
CA GLU A 44 3.71 11.16 2.70
C GLU A 44 4.55 9.90 2.63
N ARG A 45 5.34 9.71 1.56
CA ARG A 45 6.22 8.54 1.40
C ARG A 45 7.19 8.40 2.57
N ASN A 46 7.81 9.50 3.02
CA ASN A 46 8.66 9.48 4.22
C ASN A 46 7.90 9.08 5.47
N CYS A 47 6.66 9.53 5.64
CA CYS A 47 5.83 9.11 6.76
C CYS A 47 5.54 7.61 6.73
N LEU A 48 5.30 7.04 5.54
CA LEU A 48 5.09 5.61 5.33
C LEU A 48 6.35 4.78 5.62
N VAL A 49 7.51 5.22 5.13
CA VAL A 49 8.81 4.60 5.39
C VAL A 49 9.13 4.61 6.88
N GLU A 50 8.94 5.74 7.56
CA GLU A 50 9.15 5.85 9.01
C GLU A 50 8.17 4.97 9.81
N ALA A 51 6.93 4.81 9.33
CA ALA A 51 5.98 3.88 9.93
C ALA A 51 6.43 2.42 9.75
N ALA A 52 6.92 2.04 8.56
CA ALA A 52 7.44 0.71 8.29
C ALA A 52 8.62 0.35 9.21
N LYS A 53 9.57 1.28 9.40
CA LYS A 53 10.68 1.11 10.35
C LYS A 53 10.21 0.91 11.79
N LYS A 54 9.23 1.71 12.24
CA LYS A 54 8.67 1.60 13.60
C LYS A 54 7.95 0.27 13.85
N LEU A 55 7.44 -0.36 12.79
CA LEU A 55 6.79 -1.67 12.83
C LEU A 55 7.78 -2.82 12.63
N GLY A 56 9.07 -2.55 12.40
CA GLY A 56 10.11 -3.56 12.21
C GLY A 56 10.07 -4.25 10.83
N VAL A 57 9.47 -3.58 9.84
CA VAL A 57 9.37 -4.06 8.45
C VAL A 57 10.14 -3.13 7.51
N ASP A 58 11.40 -2.85 7.83
CA ASP A 58 12.24 -1.87 7.16
C ASP A 58 12.43 -2.14 5.66
N SER A 59 12.49 -3.42 5.25
CA SER A 59 12.65 -3.82 3.83
C SER A 59 11.37 -3.66 3.01
N TRP A 60 10.20 -3.55 3.66
CA TRP A 60 8.91 -3.52 2.98
C TRP A 60 8.79 -2.34 2.01
N ALA A 61 9.31 -1.17 2.38
CA ALA A 61 9.23 0.00 1.52
C ALA A 61 10.02 -0.18 0.19
N GLU A 62 11.16 -0.87 0.24
CA GLU A 62 11.97 -1.23 -0.93
C GLU A 62 11.31 -2.34 -1.74
N GLU A 63 10.79 -3.38 -1.08
CA GLU A 63 10.06 -4.49 -1.71
C GLU A 63 8.82 -4.02 -2.48
N MET A 64 8.19 -2.95 -2.00
CA MET A 64 7.04 -2.31 -2.64
C MET A 64 7.40 -1.22 -3.66
N GLY A 65 8.70 -0.94 -3.88
CA GLY A 65 9.16 0.07 -4.83
C GLY A 65 8.79 1.51 -4.47
N ILE A 66 8.59 1.80 -3.18
CA ILE A 66 8.22 3.13 -2.67
C ILE A 66 9.45 4.05 -2.61
N ILE A 67 10.64 3.47 -2.40
CA ILE A 67 11.97 4.11 -2.37
C ILE A 67 12.96 3.37 -3.25
#